data_AF-A0A4Q0PN83-F1
#
_entry.id   AF-A0A4Q0PN83-F1
#
_cell.length_a   1.000
_cell.length_b   1.000
_cell.length_c   1.000
_cell.angle_alpha   90.00
_cell.angle_beta   90.00
_cell.angle_gamma   90.00
#
_symmetry.space_group_name_H-M   'P 1'
#
loop_
_entity.id
_entity.type
_entity.pdbx_description
1 polymer ?
#
loop_
_entity_poly.entity_id
_entity_poly.type
_entity_poly.pdbx_seq_one_letter_code
_entity_poly.pdbx_strand_id
1 'polypeptide(L)'
;MASQTINGKAFEYALLLEFYERLNKITSVSITENEPYQNAKGCFDSFVEKEQETFRITASAAINFLIDIEPRLSNAINKEDVLVLEIVSDQAGQTGDVRDVLLIRSLQKWEIGISAKNNHRAVKHSRLSLNIDFGNKWLGVPCSQNYFDEIKPVFDMLTDLKASDKSTKWTSIENMHQVVYIPILDAFRKELLRLDKENPSIVAENLVQYLIGNEDFYKVIKGNKKVEIQAYNLSGTLNLPFENVKPKAKIPKLKLPSRLIEIVYQDNSNTTLLVSLNEGWQISFRIHNASSRVEPSLKFDINLVSAPHTLFTNHIFIA
;
A
#
# COMPACT_ATOMS: atom_id res chain seq x y z
N MET A 1 -22.75 -7.83 -6.09
CA MET A 1 -21.28 -7.76 -6.16
C MET A 1 -20.75 -7.69 -4.74
N ALA A 2 -19.80 -8.57 -4.39
CA ALA A 2 -19.15 -8.53 -3.08
C ALA A 2 -18.36 -7.22 -2.90
N SER A 3 -18.20 -6.75 -1.66
CA SER A 3 -17.44 -5.54 -1.37
C SER A 3 -15.95 -5.70 -1.73
N GLN A 4 -15.24 -4.60 -1.92
CA GLN A 4 -13.80 -4.62 -2.16
C GLN A 4 -13.05 -5.36 -1.04
N THR A 5 -13.50 -5.22 0.20
CA THR A 5 -12.95 -5.91 1.37
C THR A 5 -13.10 -7.42 1.26
N ILE A 6 -14.30 -7.93 0.96
CA ILE A 6 -14.56 -9.38 0.84
C ILE A 6 -13.72 -9.97 -0.30
N ASN A 7 -13.65 -9.30 -1.45
CA ASN A 7 -12.80 -9.74 -2.56
C ASN A 7 -11.31 -9.75 -2.21
N GLY A 8 -10.84 -8.73 -1.47
CA GLY A 8 -9.46 -8.65 -1.00
C GLY A 8 -9.11 -9.83 -0.10
N LYS A 9 -9.92 -10.06 0.94
CA LYS A 9 -9.74 -11.15 1.91
C LYS A 9 -9.83 -12.54 1.27
N ALA A 10 -10.75 -12.74 0.31
CA ALA A 10 -10.79 -13.99 -0.45
C ALA A 10 -9.51 -14.22 -1.28
N PHE A 11 -8.94 -13.16 -1.85
CA PHE A 11 -7.70 -13.28 -2.62
C PHE A 11 -6.46 -13.52 -1.73
N GLU A 12 -6.41 -12.93 -0.53
CA GLU A 12 -5.38 -13.23 0.48
C GLU A 12 -5.38 -14.73 0.83
N TYR A 13 -6.55 -15.30 1.12
CA TYR A 13 -6.67 -16.73 1.41
C TYR A 13 -6.27 -17.61 0.21
N ALA A 14 -6.68 -17.24 -1.01
CA ALA A 14 -6.31 -17.98 -2.21
C ALA A 14 -4.78 -18.00 -2.42
N LEU A 15 -4.08 -16.88 -2.16
CA LEU A 15 -2.61 -16.84 -2.22
C LEU A 15 -1.98 -17.79 -1.19
N LEU A 16 -2.42 -17.72 0.08
CA LEU A 16 -1.91 -18.61 1.12
C LEU A 16 -2.14 -20.08 0.77
N LEU A 17 -3.35 -20.44 0.34
CA LEU A 17 -3.71 -21.81 -0.02
C LEU A 17 -2.84 -22.33 -1.16
N GLU A 18 -2.67 -21.55 -2.22
CA GLU A 18 -1.85 -21.93 -3.37
C GLU A 18 -0.34 -22.03 -3.03
N PHE A 19 0.15 -21.27 -2.04
CA PHE A 19 1.50 -21.44 -1.51
C PHE A 19 1.62 -22.77 -0.78
N TYR A 20 0.69 -23.06 0.13
CA TYR A 20 0.65 -24.30 0.89
C TYR A 20 0.62 -25.53 -0.03
N GLU A 21 -0.32 -25.57 -1.00
CA GLU A 21 -0.50 -26.72 -1.89
C GLU A 21 0.73 -27.03 -2.76
N ARG A 22 1.53 -26.00 -3.12
CA ARG A 22 2.77 -26.18 -3.89
C ARG A 22 3.94 -26.52 -3.01
N LEU A 23 4.16 -25.74 -1.95
CA LEU A 23 5.37 -25.84 -1.13
C LEU A 23 5.33 -27.06 -0.22
N ASN A 24 4.16 -27.49 0.25
CA ASN A 24 4.03 -28.70 1.08
C ASN A 24 4.39 -30.00 0.34
N LYS A 25 4.55 -29.95 -0.99
CA LYS A 25 5.07 -31.07 -1.80
C LYS A 25 6.61 -31.10 -1.86
N ILE A 26 7.27 -30.02 -1.44
CA ILE A 26 8.71 -29.77 -1.67
C ILE A 26 9.45 -29.57 -0.33
N THR A 27 8.81 -28.98 0.66
CA THR A 27 9.37 -28.66 1.99
C THR A 27 8.30 -28.82 3.08
N SER A 28 8.73 -28.86 4.35
CA SER A 28 7.82 -28.75 5.51
C SER A 28 7.15 -27.37 5.52
N VAL A 29 5.82 -27.35 5.54
CA VAL A 29 5.01 -26.11 5.61
C VAL A 29 3.96 -26.24 6.71
N SER A 30 3.71 -25.16 7.44
CA SER A 30 2.57 -25.03 8.35
C SER A 30 1.80 -23.75 8.08
N ILE A 31 0.52 -23.72 8.48
CA ILE A 31 -0.33 -22.53 8.40
C ILE A 31 -0.67 -22.08 9.82
N THR A 32 -0.53 -20.78 10.09
CA THR A 32 -1.03 -20.16 11.32
C THR A 32 -2.52 -19.87 11.17
N GLU A 33 -3.37 -20.64 11.83
CA GLU A 33 -4.83 -20.46 11.80
C GLU A 33 -5.32 -19.42 12.82
N ASN A 34 -4.87 -18.17 12.65
CA ASN A 34 -5.30 -17.03 13.47
C ASN A 34 -6.68 -16.48 13.03
N GLU A 35 -7.20 -15.48 13.74
CA GLU A 35 -8.47 -14.81 13.38
C GLU A 35 -8.46 -14.24 11.94
N PRO A 36 -7.40 -13.52 11.50
CA PRO A 36 -7.27 -13.10 10.09
C PRO A 36 -7.43 -14.24 9.08
N TYR A 37 -6.81 -15.40 9.35
CA TYR A 37 -6.94 -16.58 8.51
C TYR A 37 -8.39 -17.05 8.41
N GLN A 38 -9.09 -17.21 9.53
CA GLN A 38 -10.48 -17.67 9.54
C GLN A 38 -11.41 -16.68 8.83
N ASN A 39 -11.18 -15.37 8.98
CA ASN A 39 -11.93 -14.35 8.26
C ASN A 39 -11.69 -14.41 6.74
N ALA A 40 -10.43 -14.48 6.32
CA ALA A 40 -10.07 -14.58 4.91
C ALA A 40 -10.63 -15.85 4.25
N LYS A 41 -10.55 -16.98 4.96
CA LYS A 41 -11.17 -18.24 4.56
C LYS A 41 -12.68 -18.11 4.43
N GLY A 42 -13.37 -17.56 5.44
CA GLY A 42 -14.81 -17.35 5.40
C GLY A 42 -15.25 -16.44 4.24
N CYS A 43 -14.46 -15.40 3.94
CA CYS A 43 -14.69 -14.55 2.76
C CYS A 43 -14.55 -15.36 1.46
N PHE A 44 -13.51 -16.18 1.32
CA PHE A 44 -13.30 -17.04 0.15
C PHE A 44 -14.43 -18.06 -0.02
N ASP A 45 -14.81 -18.75 1.07
CA ASP A 45 -15.86 -19.77 1.08
C ASP A 45 -17.25 -19.19 0.77
N SER A 46 -17.45 -17.87 0.94
CA SER A 46 -18.71 -17.19 0.60
C SER A 46 -18.94 -17.01 -0.92
N PHE A 47 -17.89 -17.17 -1.74
CA PHE A 47 -17.99 -17.10 -3.19
C PHE A 47 -18.40 -18.45 -3.79
N VAL A 48 -19.02 -18.43 -4.98
CA VAL A 48 -19.29 -19.68 -5.72
C VAL A 48 -18.00 -20.28 -6.29
N GLU A 49 -18.01 -21.58 -6.55
CA GLU A 49 -16.84 -22.35 -7.02
C GLU A 49 -16.11 -21.69 -8.21
N LYS A 50 -16.86 -21.17 -9.19
CA LYS A 50 -16.28 -20.46 -10.35
C LYS A 50 -15.49 -19.20 -9.97
N GLU A 51 -15.97 -18.45 -8.98
CA GLU A 51 -15.30 -17.24 -8.50
C GLU A 51 -14.08 -17.60 -7.65
N GLN A 52 -14.20 -18.64 -6.81
CA GLN A 52 -13.07 -19.23 -6.07
C GLN A 52 -11.96 -19.70 -7.01
N GLU A 53 -12.31 -20.43 -8.07
CA GLU A 53 -11.38 -20.88 -9.12
C GLU A 53 -10.66 -19.69 -9.77
N THR A 54 -11.37 -18.59 -10.02
CA THR A 54 -10.76 -17.37 -10.58
C THR A 54 -9.69 -16.78 -9.65
N PHE A 55 -9.93 -16.77 -8.33
CA PHE A 55 -8.91 -16.36 -7.36
C PHE A 55 -7.72 -17.33 -7.35
N ARG A 56 -8.00 -18.64 -7.34
CA ARG A 56 -6.97 -19.70 -7.30
C ARG A 56 -6.08 -19.72 -8.55
N ILE A 57 -6.65 -19.61 -9.75
CA ILE A 57 -5.86 -19.55 -11.00
C ILE A 57 -4.93 -18.33 -10.98
N THR A 58 -5.41 -17.19 -10.50
CA THR A 58 -4.60 -15.98 -10.40
C THR A 58 -3.45 -16.15 -9.39
N ALA A 59 -3.76 -16.66 -8.20
CA ALA A 59 -2.77 -16.94 -7.16
C ALA A 59 -1.73 -17.97 -7.62
N SER A 60 -2.19 -19.06 -8.26
CA SER A 60 -1.38 -20.10 -8.88
C SER A 60 -0.30 -19.55 -9.83
N ALA A 61 -0.71 -18.68 -10.76
CA ALA A 61 0.19 -18.07 -11.73
C ALA A 61 1.27 -17.22 -11.05
N ALA A 62 0.88 -16.43 -10.05
CA ALA A 62 1.83 -15.61 -9.29
C ALA A 62 2.82 -16.47 -8.50
N ILE A 63 2.35 -17.52 -7.84
CA ILE A 63 3.17 -18.33 -6.94
C ILE A 63 4.17 -19.19 -7.70
N ASN A 64 3.82 -19.69 -8.89
CA ASN A 64 4.78 -20.37 -9.75
C ASN A 64 5.97 -19.45 -10.07
N PHE A 65 5.71 -18.18 -10.37
CA PHE A 65 6.76 -17.19 -10.58
C PHE A 65 7.56 -16.90 -9.31
N LEU A 66 6.89 -16.72 -8.17
CA LEU A 66 7.55 -16.40 -6.89
C LEU A 66 8.47 -17.53 -6.41
N ILE A 67 8.04 -18.79 -6.51
CA ILE A 67 8.87 -19.96 -6.17
C ILE A 67 10.16 -19.99 -7.00
N ASP A 68 10.08 -19.62 -8.28
CA ASP A 68 11.23 -19.58 -9.19
C ASP A 68 12.26 -18.49 -8.83
N ILE A 69 11.82 -17.41 -8.18
CA ILE A 69 12.68 -16.27 -7.84
C ILE A 69 12.98 -16.18 -6.35
N GLU A 70 12.36 -16.96 -5.48
CA GLU A 70 12.65 -16.96 -4.03
C GLU A 70 13.15 -18.33 -3.57
N PRO A 71 14.47 -18.60 -3.65
CA PRO A 71 15.05 -19.89 -3.30
C PRO A 71 14.66 -20.39 -1.90
N ARG A 72 14.52 -19.49 -0.93
CA ARG A 72 14.17 -19.84 0.46
C ARG A 72 12.74 -20.35 0.63
N LEU A 73 11.85 -20.16 -0.35
CA LEU A 73 10.53 -20.77 -0.30
C LEU A 73 10.62 -22.29 -0.33
N SER A 74 11.41 -22.84 -1.25
CA SER A 74 11.49 -24.28 -1.49
C SER A 74 12.59 -25.00 -0.73
N ASN A 75 13.58 -24.27 -0.20
CA ASN A 75 14.77 -24.88 0.40
C ASN A 75 14.82 -24.63 1.92
N ALA A 76 14.89 -25.72 2.67
CA ALA A 76 15.02 -25.74 4.12
C ALA A 76 16.47 -26.10 4.51
N ILE A 77 16.94 -25.60 5.66
CA ILE A 77 18.24 -26.00 6.23
C ILE A 77 18.23 -27.49 6.61
N ASN A 78 17.13 -27.94 7.22
CA ASN A 78 16.92 -29.31 7.69
C ASN A 78 15.41 -29.55 7.85
N LYS A 79 15.02 -30.67 8.47
CA LYS A 79 13.60 -31.04 8.63
C LYS A 79 12.86 -30.16 9.64
N GLU A 80 13.59 -29.59 10.59
CA GLU A 80 13.11 -28.70 11.63
C GLU A 80 12.87 -27.27 11.13
N ASP A 81 13.45 -26.91 9.98
CA ASP A 81 13.20 -25.64 9.29
C ASP A 81 11.86 -25.69 8.54
N VAL A 82 10.81 -25.36 9.27
CA VAL A 82 9.43 -25.28 8.78
C VAL A 82 9.15 -23.89 8.22
N LEU A 83 8.59 -23.85 7.00
CA LEU A 83 8.04 -22.62 6.42
C LEU A 83 6.64 -22.37 7.01
N VAL A 84 6.48 -21.28 7.75
CA VAL A 84 5.19 -20.87 8.32
C VAL A 84 4.51 -19.89 7.39
N LEU A 85 3.25 -20.14 7.06
CA LEU A 85 2.39 -19.24 6.29
C LEU A 85 1.38 -18.57 7.22
N GLU A 86 1.26 -17.24 7.14
CA GLU A 86 0.38 -16.46 8.01
C GLU A 86 -0.36 -15.37 7.23
N ILE A 87 -1.64 -15.16 7.55
CA ILE A 87 -2.38 -13.96 7.14
C ILE A 87 -2.26 -12.93 8.25
N VAL A 88 -1.82 -11.73 7.89
CA VAL A 88 -1.56 -10.64 8.85
C VAL A 88 -2.85 -9.86 9.12
N SER A 89 -3.00 -9.36 10.34
CA SER A 89 -4.12 -8.48 10.69
C SER A 89 -3.99 -7.10 10.03
N ASP A 90 -5.13 -6.49 9.68
CA ASP A 90 -5.17 -5.13 9.11
C ASP A 90 -4.58 -4.04 10.02
N GLN A 91 -4.40 -4.33 11.32
CA GLN A 91 -3.81 -3.39 12.27
C GLN A 91 -2.34 -3.08 11.96
N ALA A 92 -1.58 -4.03 11.40
CA ALA A 92 -0.19 -3.84 11.00
C ALA A 92 -0.04 -2.81 9.87
N GLY A 93 -1.06 -2.68 9.00
CA GLY A 93 -1.13 -1.63 7.98
C GLY A 93 -1.14 -0.20 8.53
N GLN A 94 -1.53 -0.02 9.79
CA GLN A 94 -1.51 1.29 10.43
C GLN A 94 -0.08 1.77 10.67
N THR A 95 0.82 0.86 11.06
CA THR A 95 2.23 1.15 11.38
C THR A 95 3.14 1.18 10.15
N GLY A 96 2.64 0.78 8.97
CA GLY A 96 3.39 0.86 7.71
C GLY A 96 3.61 -0.49 7.00
N ASP A 97 3.26 -1.60 7.65
CA ASP A 97 3.39 -2.92 7.06
C ASP A 97 2.20 -3.22 6.14
N VAL A 98 2.44 -3.24 4.83
CA VAL A 98 1.40 -3.44 3.79
C VAL A 98 1.26 -4.90 3.35
N ARG A 99 1.93 -5.83 4.03
CA ARG A 99 1.96 -7.26 3.72
C ARG A 99 0.70 -7.90 4.30
N ASP A 100 -0.02 -8.61 3.44
CA ASP A 100 -1.27 -9.29 3.80
C ASP A 100 -1.02 -10.77 4.11
N VAL A 101 -0.04 -11.40 3.45
CA VAL A 101 0.40 -12.78 3.69
C VAL A 101 1.91 -12.81 3.94
N LEU A 102 2.35 -13.48 5.01
CA LEU A 102 3.76 -13.69 5.34
C LEU A 102 4.16 -15.15 5.15
N LEU A 103 5.40 -15.34 4.71
CA LEU A 103 6.08 -16.63 4.61
C LEU A 103 7.37 -16.54 5.42
N ILE A 104 7.47 -17.32 6.50
CA ILE A 104 8.48 -17.14 7.54
C ILE A 104 9.26 -18.43 7.75
N ARG A 105 10.59 -18.34 7.78
CA ARG A 105 11.50 -19.39 8.24
C ARG A 105 12.34 -18.88 9.40
N SER A 106 11.89 -19.17 10.62
CA SER A 106 12.53 -18.67 11.84
C SER A 106 13.98 -19.13 11.99
N LEU A 107 14.31 -20.38 11.61
CA LEU A 107 15.69 -20.88 11.66
C LEU A 107 16.62 -20.16 10.67
N GLN A 108 16.08 -19.69 9.55
CA GLN A 108 16.83 -18.91 8.57
C GLN A 108 16.88 -17.41 8.89
N LYS A 109 16.11 -16.94 9.90
CA LYS A 109 15.85 -15.51 10.15
C LYS A 109 15.40 -14.79 8.88
N TRP A 110 14.51 -15.43 8.14
CA TRP A 110 14.05 -14.97 6.85
C TRP A 110 12.53 -14.92 6.82
N GLU A 111 12.01 -13.85 6.23
CA GLU A 111 10.60 -13.72 5.90
C GLU A 111 10.46 -12.96 4.57
N ILE A 112 9.38 -13.23 3.86
CA ILE A 112 8.89 -12.36 2.79
C ILE A 112 7.39 -12.14 2.98
N GLY A 113 6.90 -11.00 2.49
CA GLY A 113 5.47 -10.75 2.45
C GLY A 113 4.92 -10.51 1.07
N ILE A 114 3.61 -10.73 0.99
CA ILE A 114 2.79 -10.53 -0.20
C ILE A 114 1.71 -9.52 0.15
N SER A 115 1.62 -8.44 -0.62
CA SER A 115 0.49 -7.52 -0.58
C SER A 115 -0.50 -7.90 -1.67
N ALA A 116 -1.65 -8.45 -1.28
CA ALA A 116 -2.71 -8.92 -2.15
C ALA A 116 -3.60 -7.74 -2.57
N LYS A 117 -3.83 -7.58 -3.88
CA LYS A 117 -4.71 -6.52 -4.40
C LYS A 117 -5.64 -7.07 -5.47
N ASN A 118 -6.92 -6.79 -5.36
CA ASN A 118 -7.91 -7.12 -6.38
C ASN A 118 -8.30 -5.84 -7.14
N ASN A 119 -7.79 -5.67 -8.37
CA ASN A 119 -8.04 -4.51 -9.25
C ASN A 119 -7.77 -3.13 -8.62
N HIS A 120 -6.87 -3.02 -7.63
CA HIS A 120 -6.63 -1.78 -6.91
C HIS A 120 -5.15 -1.44 -6.84
N ARG A 121 -4.79 -0.22 -7.30
CA ARG A 121 -3.40 0.26 -7.35
C ARG A 121 -3.08 1.32 -6.30
N ALA A 122 -4.08 1.91 -5.65
CA ALA A 122 -3.85 3.01 -4.73
C ALA A 122 -2.94 2.60 -3.56
N VAL A 123 -2.28 3.61 -3.00
CA VAL A 123 -1.35 3.47 -1.87
C VAL A 123 -2.06 3.89 -0.57
N LYS A 124 -1.33 4.06 0.53
CA LYS A 124 -1.94 4.47 1.80
C LYS A 124 -2.77 5.75 1.63
N HIS A 125 -4.02 5.72 2.09
CA HIS A 125 -4.92 6.87 2.05
C HIS A 125 -4.86 7.65 3.35
N SER A 126 -4.27 8.84 3.29
CA SER A 126 -4.09 9.69 4.46
C SER A 126 -5.18 10.72 4.64
N ARG A 127 -5.24 11.31 5.85
CA ARG A 127 -6.14 12.42 6.17
C ARG A 127 -5.37 13.64 6.62
N LEU A 128 -5.92 14.81 6.33
CA LEU A 128 -5.53 16.09 6.91
C LEU A 128 -6.63 16.57 7.87
N SER A 129 -6.22 17.10 9.01
CA SER A 129 -7.07 17.82 9.96
C SER A 129 -6.20 18.64 10.90
N LEU A 130 -6.81 19.50 11.72
CA LEU A 130 -6.10 20.25 12.77
C LEU A 130 -5.41 19.36 13.80
N ASN A 131 -5.85 18.11 13.95
CA ASN A 131 -5.30 17.18 14.95
C ASN A 131 -4.33 16.16 14.33
N ILE A 132 -4.00 16.30 13.04
CA ILE A 132 -3.06 15.41 12.34
C ILE A 132 -1.89 16.25 11.85
N ASP A 133 -0.76 16.11 12.54
CA ASP A 133 0.54 16.55 12.03
C ASP A 133 1.02 15.55 10.97
N PHE A 134 0.81 15.89 9.68
CA PHE A 134 1.23 15.02 8.58
C PHE A 134 2.76 14.95 8.49
N GLY A 135 3.47 16.03 8.83
CA GLY A 135 4.92 16.06 8.84
C GLY A 135 5.45 15.04 9.82
N ASN A 136 5.01 15.09 11.07
CA ASN A 136 5.44 14.14 12.08
C ASN A 136 4.99 12.71 11.74
N LYS A 137 3.72 12.54 11.35
CA LYS A 137 3.13 11.21 11.15
C LYS A 137 3.63 10.50 9.89
N TRP A 138 3.91 11.21 8.80
CA TRP A 138 4.28 10.62 7.52
C TRP A 138 5.78 10.74 7.27
N LEU A 139 6.39 11.84 7.73
CA LEU A 139 7.76 12.20 7.37
C LEU A 139 8.73 12.11 8.56
N GLY A 140 8.23 11.92 9.78
CA GLY A 140 9.05 11.96 11.00
C GLY A 140 9.56 13.36 11.36
N VAL A 141 9.06 14.42 10.70
CA VAL A 141 9.47 15.81 10.93
C VAL A 141 8.23 16.70 11.11
N PRO A 142 8.01 17.30 12.28
CA PRO A 142 6.78 18.05 12.56
C PRO A 142 6.48 19.20 11.59
N CYS A 143 5.19 19.38 11.29
CA CYS A 143 4.73 20.58 10.58
C CYS A 143 4.99 21.85 11.40
N SER A 144 5.16 22.97 10.71
CA SER A 144 5.30 24.29 11.30
C SER A 144 3.98 24.77 11.94
N GLN A 145 4.08 25.65 12.93
CA GLN A 145 2.90 26.36 13.46
C GLN A 145 2.19 27.14 12.36
N ASN A 146 2.94 27.75 11.44
CA ASN A 146 2.39 28.47 10.28
C ASN A 146 1.46 27.59 9.44
N TYR A 147 1.81 26.32 9.21
CA TYR A 147 0.93 25.38 8.51
C TYR A 147 -0.41 25.21 9.25
N PHE A 148 -0.36 25.00 10.57
CA PHE A 148 -1.58 24.86 11.38
C PHE A 148 -2.42 26.14 11.37
N ASP A 149 -1.78 27.30 11.48
CA ASP A 149 -2.46 28.60 11.43
C ASP A 149 -3.13 28.84 10.07
N GLU A 150 -2.51 28.42 8.97
CA GLU A 150 -3.07 28.54 7.61
C GLU A 150 -4.30 27.64 7.40
N ILE A 151 -4.29 26.41 7.90
CA ILE A 151 -5.42 25.48 7.72
C ILE A 151 -6.56 25.71 8.74
N LYS A 152 -6.28 26.38 9.86
CA LYS A 152 -7.21 26.52 10.98
C LYS A 152 -8.54 27.17 10.60
N PRO A 153 -8.60 28.30 9.88
CA PRO A 153 -9.87 28.92 9.52
C PRO A 153 -10.79 27.98 8.73
N VAL A 154 -10.22 27.14 7.86
CA VAL A 154 -10.98 26.15 7.07
C VAL A 154 -11.53 25.06 7.98
N PHE A 155 -10.70 24.46 8.84
CA PHE A 155 -11.16 23.37 9.71
C PHE A 155 -12.06 23.83 10.86
N ASP A 156 -11.92 25.06 11.36
CA ASP A 156 -12.86 25.68 12.28
C ASP A 156 -14.23 25.81 11.62
N MET A 157 -14.29 26.36 10.39
CA MET A 157 -15.54 26.47 9.62
C MET A 157 -16.23 25.11 9.41
N LEU A 158 -15.47 24.07 9.05
CA LEU A 158 -16.02 22.72 8.92
C LEU A 158 -16.53 22.15 10.26
N THR A 159 -15.86 22.49 11.37
CA THR A 159 -16.26 22.09 12.72
C THR A 159 -17.57 22.77 13.11
N ASP A 160 -17.69 24.08 12.88
CA ASP A 160 -18.88 24.87 13.17
C ASP A 160 -20.10 24.43 12.34
N LEU A 161 -19.89 24.14 11.04
CA LEU A 161 -20.94 23.60 10.18
C LEU A 161 -21.46 22.26 10.70
N LYS A 162 -20.56 21.35 11.09
CA LYS A 162 -20.93 20.03 11.62
C LYS A 162 -21.62 20.14 12.99
N ALA A 163 -21.19 21.09 13.82
CA ALA A 163 -21.79 21.34 15.14
C ALA A 163 -23.19 21.95 15.01
N SER A 164 -23.39 22.83 14.04
CA SER A 164 -24.67 23.49 13.76
C SER A 164 -25.69 22.50 13.21
N ASP A 165 -25.28 21.62 12.29
CA ASP A 165 -26.08 20.49 11.83
C ASP A 165 -25.20 19.30 11.40
N LYS A 166 -25.36 18.16 12.09
CA LYS A 166 -24.68 16.89 11.79
C LYS A 166 -25.10 16.29 10.44
N SER A 167 -26.12 16.83 9.79
CA SER A 167 -26.61 16.43 8.47
C SER A 167 -26.11 17.29 7.32
N THR A 168 -25.38 18.38 7.62
CA THR A 168 -24.80 19.29 6.62
C THR A 168 -24.02 18.51 5.58
N LYS A 169 -24.37 18.72 4.31
CA LYS A 169 -23.73 18.05 3.17
C LYS A 169 -22.63 18.91 2.60
N TRP A 170 -21.61 18.29 2.01
CA TRP A 170 -20.57 19.04 1.30
C TRP A 170 -21.13 19.92 0.16
N THR A 171 -22.24 19.49 -0.45
CA THR A 171 -22.91 20.21 -1.55
C THR A 171 -23.60 21.50 -1.10
N SER A 172 -23.78 21.75 0.21
CA SER A 172 -24.35 23.02 0.70
C SER A 172 -23.30 24.10 0.93
N ILE A 173 -22.01 23.77 0.84
CA ILE A 173 -20.93 24.76 0.93
C ILE A 173 -20.78 25.39 -0.45
N GLU A 174 -21.14 26.67 -0.58
CA GLU A 174 -20.96 27.42 -1.81
C GLU A 174 -19.47 27.56 -2.15
N ASN A 175 -19.10 27.34 -3.42
CA ASN A 175 -17.71 27.38 -3.88
C ASN A 175 -16.76 26.49 -3.03
N MET A 176 -17.23 25.30 -2.64
CA MET A 176 -16.53 24.38 -1.73
C MET A 176 -15.06 24.13 -2.11
N HIS A 177 -14.76 23.98 -3.40
CA HIS A 177 -13.37 23.79 -3.82
C HIS A 177 -12.50 25.01 -3.49
N GLN A 178 -13.00 26.22 -3.71
CA GLN A 178 -12.28 27.48 -3.49
C GLN A 178 -12.13 27.81 -2.02
N VAL A 179 -13.13 27.51 -1.19
CA VAL A 179 -13.13 27.87 0.24
C VAL A 179 -12.57 26.76 1.13
N VAL A 180 -12.49 25.52 0.66
CA VAL A 180 -12.00 24.37 1.43
C VAL A 180 -10.79 23.72 0.77
N TYR A 181 -10.94 23.19 -0.44
CA TYR A 181 -9.90 22.32 -1.01
C TYR A 181 -8.64 23.08 -1.42
N ILE A 182 -8.77 24.17 -2.16
CA ILE A 182 -7.64 24.95 -2.66
C ILE A 182 -6.77 25.47 -1.49
N PRO A 183 -7.33 26.14 -0.47
CA PRO A 183 -6.52 26.62 0.66
C PRO A 183 -5.77 25.50 1.40
N ILE A 184 -6.41 24.33 1.60
CA ILE A 184 -5.76 23.19 2.26
C ILE A 184 -4.66 22.59 1.39
N LEU A 185 -4.90 22.45 0.09
CA LEU A 185 -3.91 21.93 -0.86
C LEU A 185 -2.71 22.87 -0.98
N ASP A 186 -2.93 24.19 -1.02
CA ASP A 186 -1.87 25.19 -1.07
C ASP A 186 -1.04 25.19 0.23
N ALA A 187 -1.68 25.13 1.40
CA ALA A 187 -1.00 25.02 2.68
C ALA A 187 -0.18 23.71 2.79
N PHE A 188 -0.77 22.58 2.38
CA PHE A 188 -0.08 21.28 2.33
C PHE A 188 1.13 21.32 1.39
N ARG A 189 0.95 21.85 0.17
CA ARG A 189 2.00 22.00 -0.84
C ARG A 189 3.16 22.85 -0.30
N LYS A 190 2.83 24.01 0.26
CA LYS A 190 3.81 24.96 0.82
C LYS A 190 4.60 24.31 1.95
N GLU A 191 3.92 23.64 2.87
CA GLU A 191 4.56 23.01 4.01
C GLU A 191 5.43 21.81 3.60
N LEU A 192 4.96 20.96 2.67
CA LEU A 192 5.74 19.82 2.18
C LEU A 192 7.04 20.27 1.47
N LEU A 193 6.98 21.33 0.66
CA LEU A 193 8.17 21.92 0.04
C LEU A 193 9.15 22.52 1.07
N ARG A 194 8.62 23.15 2.13
CA ARG A 194 9.43 23.69 3.22
C ARG A 194 10.16 22.57 3.98
N LEU A 195 9.41 21.53 4.35
CA LEU A 195 9.96 20.37 5.06
C LEU A 195 11.08 19.69 4.26
N ASP A 196 10.88 19.45 2.96
CA ASP A 196 11.91 18.84 2.09
C ASP A 196 13.17 19.70 1.97
N LYS A 197 13.00 21.02 1.84
CA LYS A 197 14.11 21.96 1.77
C LYS A 197 14.94 21.97 3.06
N GLU A 198 14.29 21.88 4.22
CA GLU A 198 14.95 21.92 5.53
C GLU A 198 15.51 20.55 5.95
N ASN A 199 15.02 19.45 5.36
CA ASN A 199 15.40 18.09 5.70
C ASN A 199 15.73 17.27 4.43
N PRO A 200 16.81 17.65 3.70
CA PRO A 200 17.18 16.97 2.46
C PRO A 200 17.33 15.46 2.65
N SER A 201 16.93 14.68 1.65
CA SER A 201 16.93 13.21 1.65
C SER A 201 15.96 12.52 2.62
N ILE A 202 15.55 13.16 3.71
CA ILE A 202 14.67 12.55 4.71
C ILE A 202 13.22 12.58 4.25
N VAL A 203 12.71 13.75 3.84
CA VAL A 203 11.29 13.95 3.55
C VAL A 203 10.84 13.18 2.32
N ALA A 204 11.60 13.26 1.23
CA ALA A 204 11.30 12.52 0.01
C ALA A 204 11.23 11.00 0.25
N GLU A 205 12.25 10.45 0.95
CA GLU A 205 12.35 9.01 1.24
C GLU A 205 11.19 8.55 2.14
N ASN A 206 10.98 9.26 3.25
CA ASN A 206 9.95 8.92 4.23
C ASN A 206 8.54 9.05 3.63
N LEU A 207 8.29 10.05 2.78
CA LEU A 207 7.01 10.19 2.09
C LEU A 207 6.70 8.95 1.26
N VAL A 208 7.68 8.47 0.47
CA VAL A 208 7.49 7.27 -0.36
C VAL A 208 7.30 6.03 0.50
N GLN A 209 8.16 5.79 1.49
CA GLN A 209 8.06 4.63 2.39
C GLN A 209 6.73 4.61 3.15
N TYR A 210 6.29 5.75 3.68
CA TYR A 210 5.02 5.86 4.38
C TYR A 210 3.83 5.46 3.50
N LEU A 211 3.88 5.78 2.21
CA LEU A 211 2.80 5.51 1.27
C LEU A 211 2.80 4.07 0.76
N ILE A 212 3.97 3.55 0.38
CA ILE A 212 4.08 2.24 -0.29
C ILE A 212 4.34 1.08 0.67
N GLY A 213 4.83 1.37 1.87
CA GLY A 213 5.30 0.38 2.86
C GLY A 213 6.78 0.56 3.18
N ASN A 214 7.19 0.06 4.35
CA ASN A 214 8.56 0.13 4.87
C ASN A 214 9.32 -1.21 4.84
N GLU A 215 8.65 -2.30 4.48
CA GLU A 215 9.22 -3.64 4.39
C GLU A 215 9.47 -4.07 2.94
N ASP A 216 10.26 -5.12 2.76
CA ASP A 216 10.46 -5.76 1.46
C ASP A 216 9.31 -6.73 1.17
N PHE A 217 8.63 -6.59 0.02
CA PHE A 217 7.47 -7.42 -0.32
C PHE A 217 7.17 -7.50 -1.82
N TYR A 218 6.33 -8.47 -2.19
CA TYR A 218 5.73 -8.55 -3.52
C TYR A 218 4.29 -8.08 -3.50
N LYS A 219 3.96 -7.06 -4.31
CA LYS A 219 2.57 -6.67 -4.57
C LYS A 219 2.01 -7.54 -5.68
N VAL A 220 1.01 -8.37 -5.37
CA VAL A 220 0.34 -9.23 -6.33
C VAL A 220 -1.04 -8.64 -6.63
N ILE A 221 -1.22 -8.18 -7.86
CA ILE A 221 -2.43 -7.51 -8.31
C ILE A 221 -3.20 -8.42 -9.26
N LYS A 222 -4.34 -8.93 -8.80
CA LYS A 222 -5.33 -9.60 -9.63
C LYS A 222 -6.00 -8.59 -10.56
N GLY A 223 -5.76 -8.74 -11.85
CA GLY A 223 -6.43 -8.02 -12.92
C GLY A 223 -7.52 -8.85 -13.59
N ASN A 224 -8.11 -8.32 -14.65
CA ASN A 224 -8.92 -9.11 -15.57
C ASN A 224 -8.01 -9.90 -16.53
N LYS A 225 -8.06 -11.24 -16.50
CA LYS A 225 -7.24 -12.15 -17.34
C LYS A 225 -5.72 -11.92 -17.25
N LYS A 226 -5.25 -11.32 -16.16
CA LYS A 226 -3.83 -11.12 -15.89
C LYS A 226 -3.55 -11.02 -14.40
N VAL A 227 -2.35 -11.39 -14.01
CA VAL A 227 -1.77 -11.03 -12.71
C VAL A 227 -0.54 -10.17 -12.93
N GLU A 228 -0.41 -9.11 -12.14
CA GLU A 228 0.75 -8.24 -12.12
C GLU A 228 1.48 -8.43 -10.78
N ILE A 229 2.79 -8.60 -10.85
CA ILE A 229 3.66 -8.83 -9.69
C ILE A 229 4.69 -7.71 -9.68
N GLN A 230 4.67 -6.88 -8.65
CA GLN A 230 5.65 -5.82 -8.44
C GLN A 230 6.53 -6.17 -7.24
N ALA A 231 7.85 -6.07 -7.37
CA ALA A 231 8.77 -6.36 -6.27
C ALA A 231 9.25 -5.06 -5.62
N TYR A 232 8.78 -4.78 -4.40
CA TYR A 232 9.20 -3.64 -3.59
C TYR A 232 10.40 -4.06 -2.75
N ASN A 233 11.59 -4.08 -3.37
CA ASN A 233 12.85 -4.48 -2.75
C ASN A 233 13.57 -3.26 -2.14
N LEU A 234 13.04 -2.69 -1.07
CA LEU A 234 13.49 -1.45 -0.44
C LEU A 234 14.84 -1.60 0.28
N SER A 235 15.04 -2.72 0.95
CA SER A 235 16.23 -3.03 1.75
C SER A 235 17.21 -3.93 1.01
N GLY A 236 16.73 -4.74 0.07
CA GLY A 236 17.55 -5.66 -0.72
C GLY A 236 17.46 -7.11 -0.25
N THR A 237 16.43 -7.47 0.51
CA THR A 237 16.27 -8.80 1.11
C THR A 237 15.45 -9.76 0.24
N LEU A 238 14.74 -9.25 -0.76
CA LEU A 238 14.07 -10.10 -1.75
C LEU A 238 15.09 -10.84 -2.62
N ASN A 239 14.70 -12.03 -3.09
CA ASN A 239 15.37 -12.74 -4.16
C ASN A 239 16.81 -13.16 -3.82
N LEU A 240 17.13 -13.31 -2.53
CA LEU A 240 18.47 -13.70 -2.09
C LEU A 240 18.70 -15.21 -2.30
N PRO A 241 19.93 -15.63 -2.67
CA PRO A 241 20.26 -17.04 -2.84
C PRO A 241 20.17 -17.80 -1.51
N PHE A 242 19.82 -19.08 -1.59
CA PHE A 242 19.92 -20.01 -0.48
C PHE A 242 21.08 -20.98 -0.77
N GLU A 243 22.17 -20.84 -0.03
CA GLU A 243 23.42 -21.57 -0.30
C GLU A 243 23.83 -21.46 -1.79
N ASN A 244 23.92 -22.59 -2.49
CA ASN A 244 24.27 -22.65 -3.92
C ASN A 244 23.06 -22.48 -4.86
N VAL A 245 21.84 -22.42 -4.32
CA VAL A 245 20.60 -22.24 -5.09
C VAL A 245 20.38 -20.75 -5.34
N LYS A 246 20.57 -20.34 -6.60
CA LYS A 246 20.36 -18.96 -7.05
C LYS A 246 18.92 -18.77 -7.55
N PRO A 247 18.35 -17.56 -7.42
CA PRO A 247 17.08 -17.27 -8.06
C PRO A 247 17.19 -17.33 -9.59
N LYS A 248 16.10 -17.68 -10.28
CA LYS A 248 16.09 -17.74 -11.75
C LYS A 248 16.14 -16.36 -12.43
N ALA A 249 15.76 -15.30 -11.73
CA ALA A 249 15.87 -13.92 -12.18
C ALA A 249 16.34 -13.03 -11.02
N LYS A 250 17.05 -11.94 -11.32
CA LYS A 250 17.52 -10.99 -10.31
C LYS A 250 16.52 -9.86 -10.12
N ILE A 251 16.14 -9.59 -8.88
CA ILE A 251 15.33 -8.43 -8.50
C ILE A 251 16.26 -7.28 -8.05
N PRO A 252 16.30 -6.14 -8.77
CA PRO A 252 17.09 -4.99 -8.33
C PRO A 252 16.52 -4.40 -7.04
N LYS A 253 17.38 -3.73 -6.27
CA LYS A 253 16.95 -2.89 -5.16
C LYS A 253 16.18 -1.68 -5.71
N LEU A 254 15.03 -1.38 -5.12
CA LEU A 254 14.21 -0.24 -5.50
C LEU A 254 14.90 1.05 -5.03
N LYS A 255 15.06 2.02 -5.94
CA LYS A 255 15.62 3.32 -5.59
C LYS A 255 14.53 4.23 -5.00
N LEU A 256 14.70 4.60 -3.74
CA LEU A 256 13.91 5.63 -3.08
C LEU A 256 14.37 7.03 -3.52
N PRO A 257 13.49 8.04 -3.53
CA PRO A 257 13.87 9.39 -3.87
C PRO A 257 14.61 10.05 -2.71
N SER A 258 15.45 11.04 -3.04
CA SER A 258 16.20 11.85 -2.09
C SER A 258 15.80 13.32 -2.09
N ARG A 259 14.92 13.75 -3.00
CA ARG A 259 14.40 15.13 -3.03
C ARG A 259 13.07 15.23 -3.77
N LEU A 260 12.27 16.21 -3.40
CA LEU A 260 11.15 16.64 -4.22
C LEU A 260 11.68 17.44 -5.44
N ILE A 261 11.04 17.26 -6.59
CA ILE A 261 11.30 18.05 -7.80
C ILE A 261 10.29 19.20 -7.84
N GLU A 262 9.00 18.86 -7.79
CA GLU A 262 7.92 19.83 -7.83
C GLU A 262 6.63 19.26 -7.26
N ILE A 263 5.74 20.17 -6.88
CA ILE A 263 4.35 19.88 -6.55
C ILE A 263 3.51 20.84 -7.36
N VAL A 264 2.61 20.32 -8.19
CA VAL A 264 1.76 21.11 -9.09
C VAL A 264 0.32 20.60 -9.05
N TYR A 265 -0.64 21.43 -9.41
CA TYR A 265 -1.99 20.95 -9.66
C TYR A 265 -2.00 20.09 -10.93
N GLN A 266 -2.76 19.01 -10.91
CA GLN A 266 -3.08 18.28 -12.14
C GLN A 266 -3.86 19.21 -13.08
N ASP A 267 -3.59 19.13 -14.38
CA ASP A 267 -4.28 19.93 -15.40
C ASP A 267 -5.80 19.91 -15.23
N ASN A 268 -6.41 21.11 -15.22
CA ASN A 268 -7.84 21.32 -15.04
C ASN A 268 -8.43 20.71 -13.76
N SER A 269 -7.61 20.51 -12.71
CA SER A 269 -8.05 20.01 -11.40
C SER A 269 -7.82 21.03 -10.28
N ASN A 270 -8.85 21.23 -9.47
CA ASN A 270 -8.77 22.00 -8.22
C ASN A 270 -8.71 21.09 -6.99
N THR A 271 -8.58 19.78 -7.18
CA THR A 271 -8.67 18.78 -6.11
C THR A 271 -7.46 17.87 -6.03
N THR A 272 -6.60 17.86 -7.06
CA THR A 272 -5.48 16.94 -7.19
C THR A 272 -4.16 17.68 -7.32
N LEU A 273 -3.21 17.36 -6.44
CA LEU A 273 -1.80 17.69 -6.60
C LEU A 273 -1.04 16.49 -7.19
N LEU A 274 -0.07 16.78 -8.06
CA LEU A 274 0.95 15.86 -8.53
C LEU A 274 2.25 16.21 -7.82
N VAL A 275 2.80 15.27 -7.07
CA VAL A 275 4.09 15.37 -6.39
C VAL A 275 5.10 14.55 -7.19
N SER A 276 6.06 15.24 -7.81
CA SER A 276 7.15 14.63 -8.58
C SER A 276 8.41 14.60 -7.72
N LEU A 277 9.06 13.43 -7.61
CA LEU A 277 10.33 13.25 -6.90
C LEU A 277 11.39 12.68 -7.86
N ASN A 278 12.66 12.76 -7.49
CA ASN A 278 13.72 12.15 -8.29
C ASN A 278 13.59 10.61 -8.35
N GLU A 279 14.44 9.97 -9.14
CA GLU A 279 14.38 8.52 -9.44
C GLU A 279 13.11 8.05 -10.16
N GLY A 280 12.25 8.96 -10.63
CA GLY A 280 11.07 8.65 -11.47
C GLY A 280 9.77 8.42 -10.68
N TRP A 281 9.74 8.80 -9.41
CA TRP A 281 8.54 8.77 -8.59
C TRP A 281 7.60 9.93 -8.92
N GLN A 282 6.33 9.62 -9.16
CA GLN A 282 5.27 10.61 -9.22
C GLN A 282 4.01 10.08 -8.52
N ILE A 283 3.44 10.90 -7.64
CA ILE A 283 2.33 10.51 -6.77
C ILE A 283 1.23 11.57 -6.88
N SER A 284 -0.01 11.14 -7.10
CA SER A 284 -1.16 12.04 -7.08
C SER A 284 -1.82 12.04 -5.70
N PHE A 285 -2.17 13.23 -5.22
CA PHE A 285 -2.89 13.47 -3.97
C PHE A 285 -4.20 14.18 -4.31
N ARG A 286 -5.29 13.42 -4.37
CA ARG A 286 -6.63 13.96 -4.65
C ARG A 286 -7.45 14.05 -3.37
N ILE A 287 -7.90 15.25 -3.00
CA ILE A 287 -8.89 15.37 -1.93
C ILE A 287 -10.22 14.79 -2.41
N HIS A 288 -10.79 13.91 -1.60
CA HIS A 288 -12.16 13.42 -1.76
C HIS A 288 -12.88 13.35 -0.41
N ASN A 289 -14.20 13.54 -0.45
CA ASN A 289 -15.05 13.35 0.71
C ASN A 289 -15.58 11.92 0.72
N ALA A 290 -15.10 11.10 1.66
CA ALA A 290 -15.60 9.73 1.83
C ALA A 290 -17.05 9.70 2.36
N SER A 291 -17.46 10.74 3.08
CA SER A 291 -18.82 10.94 3.57
C SER A 291 -19.52 11.98 2.70
N SER A 292 -20.83 11.82 2.48
CA SER A 292 -21.66 12.89 1.89
C SER A 292 -21.88 14.06 2.85
N ARG A 293 -21.62 13.85 4.15
CA ARG A 293 -21.74 14.85 5.23
C ARG A 293 -20.40 15.49 5.54
N VAL A 294 -20.44 16.76 5.93
CA VAL A 294 -19.27 17.55 6.33
C VAL A 294 -18.59 16.91 7.53
N GLU A 295 -17.27 16.79 7.43
CA GLU A 295 -16.38 16.28 8.46
C GLU A 295 -15.20 17.25 8.59
N PRO A 296 -14.72 17.57 9.81
CA PRO A 296 -13.54 18.41 10.02
C PRO A 296 -12.24 17.63 9.75
N SER A 297 -12.23 16.85 8.68
CA SER A 297 -11.07 16.14 8.16
C SER A 297 -11.26 15.88 6.68
N LEU A 298 -10.18 16.02 5.91
CA LEU A 298 -10.17 15.76 4.47
C LEU A 298 -9.36 14.49 4.21
N LYS A 299 -9.84 13.64 3.29
CA LYS A 299 -9.16 12.40 2.92
C LYS A 299 -8.51 12.54 1.56
N PHE A 300 -7.27 12.10 1.47
CA PHE A 300 -6.63 11.90 0.18
C PHE A 300 -6.94 10.52 -0.39
N ASP A 301 -7.26 10.50 -1.68
CA ASP A 301 -7.10 9.35 -2.56
C ASP A 301 -5.73 9.50 -3.22
N ILE A 302 -4.81 8.58 -2.89
CA ILE A 302 -3.39 8.69 -3.23
C ILE A 302 -3.04 7.56 -4.19
N ASN A 303 -2.52 7.92 -5.36
CA ASN A 303 -2.16 6.95 -6.38
C ASN A 303 -0.72 7.16 -6.85
N LEU A 304 -0.03 6.04 -7.07
CA LEU A 304 1.27 6.03 -7.73
C LEU A 304 1.07 6.24 -9.23
N VAL A 305 1.43 7.41 -9.75
CA VAL A 305 1.31 7.76 -11.16
C VAL A 305 2.46 7.17 -11.96
N SER A 306 3.68 7.30 -11.44
CA SER A 306 4.88 6.65 -11.98
C SER A 306 5.77 6.14 -10.85
N ALA A 307 6.52 5.09 -11.16
CA ALA A 307 7.49 4.48 -10.28
C ALA A 307 8.87 4.44 -10.97
N PRO A 308 9.97 4.28 -10.21
CA PRO A 308 11.30 4.12 -10.77
C PRO A 308 11.38 2.95 -11.75
N HIS A 309 12.26 3.08 -12.75
CA HIS A 309 12.61 1.96 -13.65
C HIS A 309 13.20 0.76 -12.90
N THR A 310 13.69 0.95 -11.68
CA THR A 310 14.17 -0.13 -10.81
C THR A 310 13.05 -0.90 -10.12
N LEU A 311 11.79 -0.45 -10.21
CA LEU A 311 10.66 -1.25 -9.74
C LEU A 311 10.45 -2.41 -10.71
N PHE A 312 10.85 -3.61 -10.28
CA PHE A 312 10.58 -4.82 -11.06
C PHE A 312 9.08 -5.05 -11.16
N THR A 313 8.59 -5.26 -12.38
CA THR A 313 7.19 -5.60 -12.66
C THR A 313 7.11 -6.74 -13.65
N ASN A 314 6.36 -7.80 -13.30
CA ASN A 314 6.06 -8.91 -14.19
C ASN A 314 4.56 -9.01 -14.43
N HIS A 315 4.17 -9.36 -15.66
CA HIS A 315 2.78 -9.56 -16.05
C HIS A 315 2.60 -10.97 -16.59
N ILE A 316 1.68 -11.73 -16.00
CA ILE A 316 1.34 -13.07 -16.45
C ILE A 316 -0.11 -13.03 -16.94
N PHE A 317 -0.32 -13.39 -18.20
CA PHE A 317 -1.66 -13.49 -18.78
C PHE A 317 -2.27 -14.84 -18.43
N ILE A 318 -3.55 -14.81 -18.07
CA ILE A 318 -4.33 -15.97 -17.67
C ILE A 318 -5.36 -16.21 -18.76
N ALA A 319 -5.39 -17.42 -19.30
CA ALA A 319 -6.35 -17.85 -20.32
C ALA A 319 -7.79 -17.87 -19.77
#